data_AF-A0A257DQG3-F1
#
_entry.id   AF-A0A257DQG3-F1
#
_cell.length_a   1.000
_cell.length_b   1.000
_cell.length_c   1.000
_cell.angle_alpha   90.00
_cell.angle_beta   90.00
_cell.angle_gamma   90.00
#
_symmetry.space_group_name_H-M   'P 1'
#
loop_
_entity.id
_entity.type
_entity.pdbx_description
1 polymer ?
#
loop_
_entity_poly.entity_id
_entity_poly.type
_entity_poly.pdbx_seq_one_letter_code
_entity_poly.pdbx_strand_id
1 'polypeptide(L)' 'MSNDGVNAGRRRFLVAATSVVGAAGAVGAAVPFVGSWFPSAKAKAAGAPVKVNVSKI' A
#
# COMPACT_ATOMS: atom_id res chain seq x y z
N MET A 1 -12.32 25.60 33.10
CA MET A 1 -11.77 24.24 32.95
C MET A 1 -10.38 24.23 33.57
N SER A 2 -10.23 23.63 34.75
CA SER A 2 -8.94 23.54 35.44
C SER A 2 -8.08 22.48 34.72
N ASN A 3 -6.87 22.85 34.28
CA ASN A 3 -5.93 21.94 33.61
C ASN A 3 -5.05 21.15 34.60
N ASP A 4 -5.31 21.29 35.89
CA ASP A 4 -4.56 20.62 36.95
C ASP A 4 -4.78 19.11 36.86
N GLY A 5 -3.70 18.37 36.51
CA GLY A 5 -3.71 16.92 36.32
C GLY A 5 -3.65 16.44 34.86
N VAL A 6 -3.61 17.34 33.86
CA VAL A 6 -3.51 16.92 32.45
C VAL A 6 -2.10 16.43 32.12
N ASN A 7 -1.96 15.12 31.84
CA ASN A 7 -0.70 14.55 31.38
C ASN A 7 -0.47 14.84 29.89
N ALA A 8 0.32 15.89 29.60
CA ALA A 8 0.66 16.29 28.25
C ALA A 8 1.47 15.24 27.47
N GLY A 9 2.33 14.47 28.15
CA GLY A 9 3.14 13.41 27.53
C GLY A 9 2.27 12.26 27.01
N ARG A 10 1.34 11.78 27.84
CA ARG A 10 0.37 10.74 27.45
C ARG A 10 -0.51 11.21 26.28
N ARG A 11 -0.97 12.47 26.30
CA ARG A 11 -1.75 13.04 25.19
C ARG A 11 -0.97 13.01 23.89
N ARG A 12 0.28 13.50 23.90
CA ARG A 12 1.14 13.52 22.71
C ARG A 12 1.43 12.12 22.20
N PHE A 13 1.69 11.18 23.11
CA PHE A 13 1.91 9.77 22.75
C PHE A 13 0.69 9.17 22.07
N LEU A 14 -0.50 9.31 22.65
CA LEU A 14 -1.72 8.76 22.07
C LEU A 14 -2.03 9.38 20.71
N VAL A 15 -1.88 10.70 20.56
CA VAL A 15 -2.03 11.37 19.27
C VAL A 15 -1.06 10.81 18.25
N ALA A 16 0.23 10.72 18.59
CA ALA A 16 1.25 10.18 17.69
C ALA A 16 0.96 8.72 17.31
N ALA A 17 0.62 7.88 18.28
CA ALA A 17 0.31 6.48 18.05
C ALA A 17 -0.90 6.30 17.13
N THR A 18 -2.01 7.01 17.40
CA THR A 18 -3.20 6.97 16.56
C THR A 18 -2.92 7.49 15.15
N SER A 19 -2.15 8.57 15.00
CA SER A 19 -1.76 9.10 13.69
C SER A 19 -0.93 8.10 12.89
N VAL A 20 0.04 7.42 13.52
CA VAL A 20 0.87 6.42 12.84
C VAL A 20 0.04 5.22 12.38
N VAL A 21 -0.83 4.69 13.24
CA VAL A 21 -1.70 3.56 12.87
C VAL A 21 -2.66 3.96 11.74
N GLY A 22 -3.25 5.16 11.83
CA GLY A 22 -4.11 5.68 10.77
C GLY A 22 -3.38 5.85 9.43
N ALA A 23 -2.17 6.40 9.45
CA ALA A 23 -1.34 6.55 8.24
C ALA A 23 -0.96 5.19 7.63
N ALA A 24 -0.55 4.23 8.46
CA ALA A 24 -0.24 2.88 7.99
C ALA A 24 -1.45 2.20 7.34
N GLY A 25 -2.63 2.33 7.97
CA GLY A 25 -3.89 1.82 7.40
C GLY A 25 -4.24 2.47 6.07
N ALA A 26 -4.11 3.80 5.96
CA ALA A 26 -4.37 4.53 4.72
C ALA A 26 -3.42 4.11 3.58
N VAL A 27 -2.12 3.98 3.87
CA VAL A 27 -1.15 3.48 2.89
C VAL A 27 -1.47 2.05 2.48
N GLY A 28 -1.72 1.16 3.45
CA GLY A 28 -2.07 -0.23 3.19
C GLY A 28 -3.32 -0.38 2.32
N ALA A 29 -4.32 0.48 2.53
CA ALA A 29 -5.51 0.54 1.68
C ALA A 29 -5.21 1.08 0.28
N ALA A 30 -4.37 2.12 0.17
CA ALA A 30 -4.06 2.77 -1.11
C ALA A 30 -3.20 1.92 -2.05
N VAL A 31 -2.26 1.12 -1.50
CA VAL A 31 -1.31 0.29 -2.27
C VAL A 31 -1.99 -0.59 -3.35
N PRO A 32 -3.02 -1.41 -3.05
CA PRO A 32 -3.65 -2.25 -4.06
C PRO A 32 -4.36 -1.44 -5.17
N PHE A 33 -4.86 -0.24 -4.88
CA PHE A 33 -5.48 0.61 -5.91
C PHE A 33 -4.44 1.13 -6.91
N VAL A 34 -3.29 1.60 -6.43
CA VAL A 34 -2.18 1.98 -7.33
C VAL A 34 -1.64 0.75 -8.06
N GLY A 35 -1.57 -0.40 -7.38
CA GLY A 35 -1.23 -1.69 -7.97
C GLY A 35 -2.13 -2.09 -9.14
N SER A 36 -3.40 -1.71 -9.11
CA SER A 36 -4.36 -2.03 -10.18
C SER A 36 -4.06 -1.34 -11.51
N TRP A 37 -3.24 -0.28 -11.52
CA TRP A 37 -2.80 0.38 -12.75
C TRP A 37 -1.69 -0.38 -13.49
N PHE A 38 -1.04 -1.36 -12.85
CA PHE A 38 -0.04 -2.20 -13.49
C PHE A 38 -0.69 -3.27 -14.39
N PRO A 39 0.05 -3.80 -15.40
CA PRO A 39 -0.47 -4.80 -16.31
C PRO A 39 -0.98 -6.05 -15.56
N SER A 40 -2.18 -6.50 -15.93
CA SER A 40 -2.78 -7.71 -15.37
C SER A 40 -1.97 -8.96 -15.70
N ALA A 41 -2.19 -10.05 -14.96
CA ALA A 41 -1.53 -11.33 -15.24
C ALA A 41 -1.77 -11.81 -16.68
N LYS A 42 -2.98 -11.58 -17.23
CA LYS A 42 -3.30 -11.87 -18.64
C LYS A 42 -2.46 -11.01 -19.60
N ALA A 43 -2.31 -9.71 -19.33
CA ALA A 43 -1.50 -8.83 -20.16
C ALA A 43 -0.01 -9.24 -20.13
N LYS A 44 0.52 -9.60 -18.95
CA LYS A 44 1.88 -10.11 -18.81
C LYS A 44 2.08 -11.44 -19.54
N ALA A 45 1.10 -12.35 -19.47
CA ALA A 45 1.14 -13.63 -20.16
C ALA A 45 1.05 -13.48 -21.69
N ALA A 46 0.24 -12.54 -22.18
CA ALA A 46 0.13 -12.24 -23.61
C ALA A 46 1.42 -11.65 -24.19
N GLY A 47 2.22 -10.95 -23.38
CA GLY A 47 3.54 -10.44 -23.77
C GLY A 47 4.68 -11.44 -23.60
N ALA A 48 4.42 -12.68 -23.18
CA ALA A 48 5.47 -13.69 -22.99
C ALA A 48 6.07 -14.11 -24.34
N PRO A 49 7.39 -14.42 -24.39
CA PRO A 49 8.05 -14.82 -25.62
C PRO A 49 7.48 -16.15 -26.14
N VAL A 50 7.04 -16.16 -27.40
CA VAL A 50 6.58 -17.37 -28.10
C VAL A 50 7.76 -18.03 -28.80
N LYS A 51 8.00 -19.32 -28.52
CA LYS A 51 9.00 -20.12 -29.25
C LYS A 51 8.39 -20.60 -30.57
N VAL A 52 8.95 -20.15 -31.68
CA VAL A 52 8.57 -20.61 -33.03
C VAL A 52 9.63 -21.59 -33.53
N ASN A 53 9.20 -22.78 -33.94
CA ASN A 53 10.08 -23.77 -34.57
C ASN A 53 10.09 -23.55 -36.09
N VAL A 54 11.27 -23.24 -36.63
CA VAL A 54 11.48 -22.95 -38.06
C VAL A 54 12.00 -24.15 -38.87
N SER A 55 12.10 -25.35 -38.29
CA SER A 55 12.61 -26.56 -38.98
C SER A 55 11.75 -27.07 -40.14
N LYS A 56 10.61 -26.43 -40.42
CA LYS A 56 9.68 -26.77 -41.50
C LYS A 56 9.68 -25.76 -42.66
N ILE A 57 10.51 -24.72 -42.58
CA ILE A 57 10.84 -23.84 -43.71
C ILE A 57 12.11 -24.36 -44.38
#